data_AF-A0A377HTS0-F1
#
_entry.id   AF-A0A377HTS0-F1
#
_cell.length_a   1.000
_cell.length_b   1.000
_cell.length_c   1.000
_cell.angle_alpha   90.00
_cell.angle_beta   90.00
_cell.angle_gamma   90.00
#
_symmetry.space_group_name_H-M   'P 1'
#
loop_
_entity.id
_entity.type
_entity.pdbx_description
1 polymer ?
#
loop_
_entity_poly.entity_id
_entity_poly.type
_entity_poly.pdbx_seq_one_letter_code
_entity_poly.pdbx_strand_id
1 'polypeptide(L)'
;MAFGVQSIDRQTLKNNVVALAKSAKVFNIPTTITTVETDGFSGHTYPELLAVFPDHKILERTSMNSWDDQNVRDALAANGRKKVIVAGLWTEVCNLSFALCAALEGDYEIYMVADASGGTSVEAHKYAMDRMVQAGIIPVTWQQVLLEWQRDWAKKDTYDAVLDIVKEHSGAYGMGVDYAYTMVHKAPERVQHGERIGPNPAK
;
A
#
# COMPACT_ATOMS: atom_id res chain seq x y z
N MET A 1 7.65 -2.79 14.43
CA MET A 1 6.42 -2.69 13.62
C MET A 1 6.25 -3.84 12.60
N ALA A 2 7.28 -4.31 11.89
CA ALA A 2 7.15 -5.49 11.01
C ALA A 2 8.05 -6.70 11.34
N PHE A 3 8.84 -6.64 12.41
CA PHE A 3 9.74 -7.74 12.79
C PHE A 3 9.01 -9.09 13.01
N GLY A 4 7.79 -9.04 13.52
CA GLY A 4 6.95 -10.21 13.70
C GLY A 4 6.32 -10.74 12.41
N VAL A 5 6.43 -10.04 11.27
CA VAL A 5 5.82 -10.47 10.01
C VAL A 5 6.63 -11.61 9.40
N GLN A 6 5.95 -12.72 9.13
CA GLN A 6 6.51 -13.91 8.48
C GLN A 6 5.66 -14.38 7.28
N SER A 7 4.51 -13.77 7.01
CA SER A 7 3.64 -14.15 5.89
C SER A 7 4.10 -13.64 4.53
N ILE A 8 5.01 -12.65 4.50
CA ILE A 8 5.55 -12.00 3.31
C ILE A 8 6.95 -11.47 3.60
N ASP A 9 7.82 -11.40 2.59
CA ASP A 9 9.10 -10.71 2.71
C ASP A 9 8.90 -9.24 3.14
N ARG A 10 9.66 -8.81 4.14
CA ARG A 10 9.48 -7.49 4.78
C ARG A 10 9.89 -6.34 3.86
N GLN A 11 10.84 -6.55 2.94
CA GLN A 11 11.20 -5.52 1.95
C GLN A 11 10.06 -5.33 0.96
N THR A 12 9.48 -6.44 0.49
CA THR A 12 8.30 -6.47 -0.38
C THR A 12 7.09 -5.81 0.28
N LEU A 13 6.81 -6.13 1.54
CA LEU A 13 5.74 -5.48 2.30
C LEU A 13 5.91 -3.95 2.37
N LYS A 14 7.11 -3.48 2.73
CA LYS A 14 7.41 -2.04 2.78
C LYS A 14 7.24 -1.40 1.39
N ASN A 15 7.77 -2.02 0.35
CA ASN A 15 7.61 -1.56 -1.02
C ASN A 15 6.13 -1.39 -1.40
N ASN A 16 5.32 -2.42 -1.13
CA ASN A 16 3.92 -2.47 -1.52
C ASN A 16 3.06 -1.43 -0.79
N VAL A 17 3.25 -1.25 0.53
CA VAL A 17 2.50 -0.23 1.29
C VAL A 17 2.87 1.20 0.88
N VAL A 18 4.15 1.45 0.56
CA VAL A 18 4.59 2.76 0.04
C VAL A 18 4.03 3.00 -1.37
N ALA A 19 3.99 1.97 -2.22
CA ALA A 19 3.40 2.05 -3.55
C ALA A 19 1.90 2.35 -3.48
N LEU A 20 1.16 1.68 -2.58
CA LEU A 20 -0.25 1.95 -2.32
C LEU A 20 -0.47 3.41 -1.86
N ALA A 21 0.35 3.90 -0.94
CA ALA A 21 0.28 5.28 -0.45
C ALA A 21 0.54 6.32 -1.55
N LYS A 22 1.58 6.12 -2.37
CA LYS A 22 1.84 6.98 -3.53
C LYS A 22 0.68 6.94 -4.52
N SER A 23 0.08 5.77 -4.73
CA SER A 23 -1.11 5.62 -5.57
C SER A 23 -2.28 6.44 -5.02
N ALA A 24 -2.56 6.33 -3.72
CA ALA A 24 -3.61 7.11 -3.06
C ALA A 24 -3.38 8.63 -3.23
N LYS A 25 -2.13 9.08 -3.12
CA LYS A 25 -1.76 10.49 -3.35
C LYS A 25 -2.03 10.95 -4.78
N VAL A 26 -1.64 10.17 -5.79
CA VAL A 26 -1.87 10.51 -7.22
C VAL A 26 -3.37 10.69 -7.52
N PHE A 27 -4.22 9.85 -6.94
CA PHE A 27 -5.67 9.89 -7.15
C PHE A 27 -6.43 10.75 -6.12
N ASN A 28 -5.72 11.52 -5.28
CA ASN A 28 -6.31 12.37 -4.24
C ASN A 28 -7.29 11.61 -3.33
N ILE A 29 -6.93 10.39 -2.96
CA ILE A 29 -7.72 9.55 -2.07
C ILE A 29 -7.49 10.02 -0.62
N PRO A 30 -8.54 10.39 0.13
CA PRO A 30 -8.39 10.74 1.53
C PRO A 30 -7.77 9.59 2.31
N THR A 31 -6.71 9.88 3.06
CA THR A 31 -5.88 8.86 3.70
C THR A 31 -5.81 9.08 5.21
N THR A 32 -6.15 8.05 5.97
CA THR A 32 -6.02 8.02 7.43
C THR A 32 -4.83 7.14 7.81
N ILE A 33 -3.90 7.68 8.62
CA ILE A 33 -2.75 6.93 9.13
C ILE A 33 -2.97 6.71 10.63
N THR A 34 -2.91 5.45 11.06
CA THR A 34 -3.01 5.08 12.48
C THR A 34 -1.79 4.29 12.92
N THR A 35 -1.42 4.43 14.19
CA THR A 35 -0.32 3.72 14.84
C THR A 35 -0.79 3.20 16.19
N VAL A 36 -0.17 2.15 16.71
CA VAL A 36 -0.58 1.56 17.99
C VAL A 36 0.62 1.31 18.87
N GLU A 37 0.61 1.79 20.10
CA GLU A 37 1.71 1.59 21.06
C GLU A 37 3.09 1.97 20.46
N THR A 38 3.19 3.15 19.85
CA THR A 38 4.37 3.60 19.08
C THR A 38 5.63 3.64 19.95
N ASP A 39 5.56 4.30 21.11
CA ASP A 39 6.70 4.42 22.04
C ASP A 39 6.80 3.23 23.01
N GLY A 40 5.89 2.27 22.89
CA GLY A 40 5.82 1.05 23.68
C GLY A 40 6.25 -0.17 22.87
N PHE A 41 5.25 -0.91 22.37
CA PHE A 41 5.44 -2.21 21.75
C PHE A 41 5.80 -2.15 20.25
N SER A 42 5.16 -1.27 19.48
CA SER A 42 5.17 -1.37 18.01
C SER A 42 6.31 -0.62 17.34
N GLY A 43 6.86 0.43 17.96
CA GLY A 43 7.82 1.34 17.33
C GLY A 43 7.15 2.31 16.35
N HIS A 44 7.96 3.13 15.66
CA HIS A 44 7.49 4.10 14.67
C HIS A 44 7.13 3.47 13.30
N THR A 45 6.17 4.12 12.60
CA THR A 45 5.80 3.80 11.21
C THR A 45 6.96 4.04 10.25
N TYR A 46 6.94 3.37 9.09
CA TYR A 46 7.95 3.55 8.05
C TYR A 46 8.09 5.03 7.64
N PRO A 47 9.30 5.60 7.70
CA PRO A 47 9.52 6.98 7.30
C PRO A 47 9.18 7.22 5.83
N GLU A 48 9.34 6.22 4.96
CA GLU A 48 8.98 6.30 3.54
C GLU A 48 7.47 6.44 3.34
N LEU A 49 6.64 5.84 4.21
CA LEU A 49 5.19 6.00 4.17
C LEU A 49 4.80 7.41 4.62
N LEU A 50 5.42 7.89 5.71
CA LEU A 50 5.17 9.24 6.24
C LEU A 50 5.63 10.33 5.27
N ALA A 51 6.72 10.10 4.52
CA ALA A 51 7.21 11.02 3.50
C ALA A 51 6.21 11.23 2.34
N VAL A 52 5.29 10.28 2.10
CA VAL A 52 4.21 10.49 1.12
C VAL A 52 3.22 11.55 1.62
N PHE A 53 2.97 11.59 2.93
CA PHE A 53 1.97 12.44 3.59
C PHE A 53 2.56 13.21 4.79
N PRO A 54 3.53 14.12 4.57
CA PRO A 54 4.28 14.75 5.66
C PRO A 54 3.42 15.60 6.61
N ASP A 55 2.30 16.13 6.12
CA ASP A 55 1.40 17.00 6.88
C ASP A 55 0.19 16.25 7.48
N HIS A 56 0.09 14.93 7.28
CA HIS A 56 -1.02 14.16 7.83
C HIS A 56 -0.83 13.91 9.33
N LYS A 57 -1.93 14.05 10.08
CA LYS A 57 -1.97 13.64 11.48
C LYS A 57 -1.89 12.11 11.55
N ILE A 58 -1.06 11.61 12.45
CA ILE A 58 -0.97 10.19 12.79
C ILE A 58 -1.87 9.95 14.00
N LEU A 59 -2.84 9.05 13.87
CA LEU A 59 -3.77 8.70 14.94
C LEU A 59 -3.17 7.59 15.80
N GLU A 60 -2.58 7.96 16.92
CA GLU A 60 -2.04 7.03 17.92
C GLU A 60 -3.17 6.42 18.75
N ARG A 61 -3.14 5.11 18.93
CA ARG A 61 -4.12 4.33 19.70
C ARG A 61 -3.44 3.30 20.58
N THR A 62 -4.18 2.78 21.56
CA THR A 62 -3.74 1.67 22.43
C THR A 62 -4.45 0.35 22.09
N SER A 63 -5.72 0.41 21.65
CA SER A 63 -6.46 -0.78 21.20
C SER A 63 -5.84 -1.33 19.93
N MET A 64 -5.79 -2.67 19.80
CA MET A 64 -5.41 -3.36 18.57
C MET A 64 -6.51 -3.29 17.50
N ASN A 65 -7.77 -3.06 17.85
CA ASN A 65 -8.81 -2.75 16.88
C ASN A 65 -8.85 -1.24 16.64
N SER A 66 -8.48 -0.77 15.44
CA SER A 66 -8.51 0.67 15.13
C SER A 66 -9.92 1.25 15.20
N TRP A 67 -10.96 0.42 15.08
CA TRP A 67 -12.35 0.86 15.13
C TRP A 67 -12.81 1.24 16.54
N ASP A 68 -12.10 0.80 17.58
CA ASP A 68 -12.40 1.18 18.97
C ASP A 68 -11.99 2.63 19.28
N ASP A 69 -11.17 3.26 18.43
CA ASP A 69 -10.70 4.62 18.62
C ASP A 69 -11.63 5.64 17.93
N GLN A 70 -12.16 6.59 18.69
CA GLN A 70 -13.11 7.57 18.17
C GLN A 70 -12.47 8.49 17.12
N ASN A 71 -11.19 8.84 17.23
CA ASN A 71 -10.52 9.67 16.24
C ASN A 71 -10.43 8.96 14.88
N VAL A 72 -10.25 7.63 14.88
CA VAL A 72 -10.26 6.83 13.64
C VAL A 72 -11.66 6.85 13.01
N ARG A 73 -12.71 6.66 13.81
CA ARG A 73 -14.11 6.70 13.32
C ARG A 73 -14.46 8.07 12.74
N ASP A 74 -14.10 9.13 13.45
CA ASP A 74 -14.35 10.52 13.04
C ASP A 74 -13.57 10.86 11.76
N ALA A 75 -12.30 10.45 11.67
CA ALA A 75 -11.49 10.65 10.47
C ALA A 75 -12.09 9.94 9.24
N LEU A 76 -12.56 8.70 9.39
CA LEU A 76 -13.22 7.98 8.30
C LEU A 76 -14.55 8.63 7.91
N ALA A 77 -15.37 9.01 8.90
CA ALA A 77 -16.67 9.65 8.66
C ALA A 77 -16.51 11.00 7.94
N ALA A 78 -15.50 11.80 8.31
CA ALA A 78 -15.20 13.09 7.70
C ALA A 78 -14.89 13.00 6.19
N ASN A 79 -14.43 11.84 5.71
CA ASN A 79 -14.15 11.63 4.29
C ASN A 79 -15.43 11.49 3.43
N GLY A 80 -16.57 11.19 4.04
CA GLY A 80 -17.85 11.00 3.33
C GLY A 80 -17.83 9.84 2.32
N ARG A 81 -16.93 8.86 2.51
CA ARG A 81 -16.80 7.68 1.64
C ARG A 81 -17.33 6.44 2.35
N LYS A 82 -17.88 5.48 1.61
CA LYS A 82 -18.30 4.18 2.15
C LYS A 82 -17.40 3.01 1.75
N LYS A 83 -16.56 3.18 0.73
CA LYS A 83 -15.53 2.20 0.36
C LYS A 83 -14.23 2.58 1.05
N VAL A 84 -13.61 1.64 1.74
CA VAL A 84 -12.35 1.84 2.47
C VAL A 84 -11.33 0.81 2.00
N ILE A 85 -10.18 1.29 1.55
CA ILE A 85 -9.03 0.44 1.22
C ILE A 85 -8.14 0.37 2.46
N VAL A 86 -7.81 -0.85 2.88
CA VAL A 86 -7.11 -1.10 4.15
C VAL A 86 -5.85 -1.89 3.90
N ALA A 87 -4.74 -1.40 4.44
CA ALA A 87 -3.46 -2.10 4.50
C ALA A 87 -2.87 -1.86 5.88
N GLY A 88 -2.16 -2.85 6.43
CA GLY A 88 -1.65 -2.71 7.79
C GLY A 88 -1.20 -4.01 8.43
N LEU A 89 -0.85 -3.91 9.71
CA LEU A 89 -0.26 -4.98 10.51
C LEU A 89 -0.93 -5.10 11.89
N TRP A 90 -1.17 -6.30 12.40
CA TRP A 90 -1.13 -7.59 11.70
C TRP A 90 -2.46 -7.92 11.02
N THR A 91 -2.40 -8.72 9.95
CA THR A 91 -3.58 -9.13 9.19
C THR A 91 -4.63 -9.76 10.09
N GLU A 92 -4.23 -10.67 10.97
CA GLU A 92 -5.07 -11.44 11.88
C GLU A 92 -5.51 -10.71 13.14
N VAL A 93 -4.98 -9.51 13.40
CA VAL A 93 -5.31 -8.72 14.59
C VAL A 93 -5.89 -7.38 14.19
N CYS A 94 -5.06 -6.38 13.89
CA CYS A 94 -5.49 -5.01 13.67
C CYS A 94 -6.37 -4.87 12.43
N ASN A 95 -5.96 -5.48 11.31
CA ASN A 95 -6.73 -5.38 10.07
C ASN A 95 -8.03 -6.17 10.15
N LEU A 96 -7.98 -7.40 10.67
CA LEU A 96 -9.15 -8.26 10.81
C LEU A 96 -10.20 -7.62 11.73
N SER A 97 -9.81 -7.20 12.93
CA SER A 97 -10.75 -6.59 13.89
C SER A 97 -11.33 -5.28 13.35
N PHE A 98 -10.48 -4.39 12.80
CA PHE A 98 -10.95 -3.16 12.17
C PHE A 98 -11.93 -3.44 11.04
N ALA A 99 -11.59 -4.34 10.11
CA ALA A 99 -12.41 -4.57 8.92
C ALA A 99 -13.78 -5.16 9.28
N LEU A 100 -13.83 -6.10 10.23
CA LEU A 100 -15.08 -6.70 10.68
C LEU A 100 -15.99 -5.66 11.38
N CYS A 101 -15.44 -4.87 12.31
CA CYS A 101 -16.22 -3.87 13.03
C CYS A 101 -16.61 -2.67 12.15
N ALA A 102 -15.71 -2.17 11.30
CA ALA A 102 -16.01 -1.09 10.37
C ALA A 102 -17.09 -1.49 9.36
N ALA A 103 -17.08 -2.74 8.87
CA ALA A 103 -18.13 -3.25 8.00
C ALA A 103 -19.46 -3.38 8.74
N LEU A 104 -19.46 -4.03 9.91
CA LEU A 104 -20.68 -4.35 10.65
C LEU A 104 -21.36 -3.12 11.28
N GLU A 105 -20.57 -2.25 11.90
CA GLU A 105 -21.07 -1.12 12.70
C GLU A 105 -21.00 0.21 11.95
N GLY A 106 -20.01 0.36 11.06
CA GLY A 106 -19.81 1.58 10.26
C GLY A 106 -20.49 1.56 8.91
N ASP A 107 -21.02 0.40 8.49
CA ASP A 107 -21.60 0.18 7.17
C ASP A 107 -20.60 0.59 6.07
N TYR A 108 -19.34 0.18 6.23
CA TYR A 108 -18.27 0.37 5.25
C TYR A 108 -18.07 -0.88 4.40
N GLU A 109 -17.87 -0.68 3.10
CA GLU A 109 -17.40 -1.72 2.18
C GLU A 109 -15.86 -1.74 2.21
N ILE A 110 -15.29 -2.83 2.73
CA ILE A 110 -13.85 -2.91 2.97
C ILE A 110 -13.15 -3.68 1.84
N TYR A 111 -12.06 -3.09 1.35
CA TYR A 111 -11.12 -3.69 0.41
C TYR A 111 -9.79 -3.90 1.13
N MET A 112 -9.46 -5.16 1.46
CA MET A 112 -8.25 -5.50 2.19
C MET A 112 -7.09 -5.77 1.23
N VAL A 113 -6.04 -4.93 1.28
CA VAL A 113 -4.86 -5.05 0.43
C VAL A 113 -3.91 -6.10 1.01
N ALA A 114 -4.03 -7.32 0.51
CA ALA A 114 -3.38 -8.50 1.08
C ALA A 114 -1.85 -8.40 1.00
N ASP A 115 -1.31 -7.94 -0.13
CA ASP A 115 0.13 -7.84 -0.37
C ASP A 115 0.79 -6.57 0.20
N ALA A 116 -0.01 -5.65 0.75
CA ALA A 116 0.44 -4.53 1.58
C ALA A 116 0.12 -4.75 3.08
N SER A 117 -0.27 -5.97 3.44
CA SER A 117 -0.56 -6.42 4.80
C SER A 117 0.29 -7.64 5.14
N GLY A 118 0.47 -7.92 6.42
CA GLY A 118 1.30 -9.03 6.87
C GLY A 118 0.85 -9.60 8.21
N GLY A 119 0.98 -10.92 8.34
CA GLY A 119 0.68 -11.66 9.57
C GLY A 119 1.92 -12.31 10.18
N THR A 120 1.74 -12.82 11.40
CA THR A 120 2.80 -13.47 12.18
C THR A 120 3.24 -14.82 11.63
N SER A 121 2.40 -15.46 10.83
CA SER A 121 2.72 -16.62 10.02
C SER A 121 1.91 -16.59 8.72
N VAL A 122 2.28 -17.44 7.76
CA VAL A 122 1.52 -17.62 6.51
C VAL A 122 0.10 -18.09 6.82
N GLU A 123 -0.06 -19.01 7.77
CA GLU A 123 -1.35 -19.54 8.22
C GLU A 123 -2.19 -18.47 8.90
N ALA A 124 -1.61 -17.68 9.81
CA ALA A 124 -2.32 -16.61 10.50
C ALA A 124 -2.87 -15.57 9.51
N HIS A 125 -2.02 -15.12 8.57
CA HIS A 125 -2.44 -14.24 7.49
C HIS A 125 -3.55 -14.88 6.63
N LYS A 126 -3.36 -16.13 6.19
CA LYS A 126 -4.31 -16.85 5.35
C LYS A 126 -5.69 -16.98 6.02
N TYR A 127 -5.76 -17.48 7.24
CA TYR A 127 -7.04 -17.70 7.91
C TYR A 127 -7.74 -16.40 8.29
N ALA A 128 -6.98 -15.33 8.54
CA ALA A 128 -7.56 -14.00 8.70
C ALA A 128 -8.18 -13.50 7.38
N MET A 129 -7.48 -13.64 6.25
CA MET A 129 -8.03 -13.32 4.94
C MET A 129 -9.28 -14.16 4.61
N ASP A 130 -9.25 -15.47 4.87
CA ASP A 130 -10.41 -16.36 4.67
C ASP A 130 -11.61 -15.90 5.52
N ARG A 131 -11.39 -15.55 6.79
CA ARG A 131 -12.43 -15.02 7.68
C ARG A 131 -12.98 -13.68 7.19
N MET A 132 -12.12 -12.79 6.68
CA MET A 132 -12.55 -11.52 6.08
C MET A 132 -13.44 -11.76 4.85
N VAL A 133 -13.05 -12.66 3.96
CA VAL A 133 -13.85 -13.05 2.78
C VAL A 133 -15.23 -13.59 3.19
N GLN A 134 -15.28 -14.46 4.21
CA GLN A 134 -16.55 -14.99 4.74
C GLN A 134 -17.48 -13.90 5.28
N ALA A 135 -16.92 -12.78 5.76
CA ALA A 135 -17.66 -11.63 6.24
C ALA A 135 -17.98 -10.58 5.15
N GLY A 136 -17.65 -10.85 3.88
CA GLY A 136 -17.92 -9.96 2.75
C GLY A 136 -16.86 -8.89 2.50
N ILE A 137 -15.70 -8.96 3.14
CA ILE A 137 -14.55 -8.07 2.89
C ILE A 137 -13.82 -8.55 1.63
N ILE A 138 -13.46 -7.61 0.75
CA ILE A 138 -12.96 -7.92 -0.60
C ILE A 138 -11.42 -7.88 -0.60
N PRO A 139 -10.73 -9.03 -0.83
CA PRO A 139 -9.28 -9.04 -0.94
C PRO A 139 -8.82 -8.44 -2.28
N VAL A 140 -7.79 -7.59 -2.24
CA VAL A 140 -7.16 -6.98 -3.42
C VAL A 140 -5.63 -6.91 -3.22
N THR A 141 -4.91 -6.51 -4.27
CA THR A 141 -3.47 -6.19 -4.21
C THR A 141 -3.21 -4.71 -4.51
N TRP A 142 -2.08 -4.17 -4.09
CA TRP A 142 -1.79 -2.74 -4.28
C TRP A 142 -1.76 -2.36 -5.77
N GLN A 143 -1.21 -3.23 -6.62
CA GLN A 143 -1.12 -2.96 -8.05
C GLN A 143 -2.49 -3.04 -8.71
N GLN A 144 -3.36 -3.97 -8.27
CA GLN A 144 -4.75 -4.01 -8.71
C GLN A 144 -5.46 -2.70 -8.33
N VAL A 145 -5.32 -2.23 -7.09
CA VAL A 145 -5.92 -0.96 -6.64
C VAL A 145 -5.47 0.23 -7.50
N LEU A 146 -4.16 0.36 -7.74
CA LEU A 146 -3.60 1.41 -8.61
C LEU A 146 -4.26 1.40 -10.00
N LEU A 147 -4.34 0.23 -10.61
CA LEU A 147 -4.87 0.07 -11.97
C LEU A 147 -6.40 0.18 -12.02
N GLU A 148 -7.11 -0.15 -10.94
CA GLU A 148 -8.55 0.10 -10.80
C GLU A 148 -8.88 1.59 -10.62
N TRP A 149 -7.96 2.40 -10.11
CA TRP A 149 -8.13 3.86 -10.12
C TRP A 149 -7.79 4.46 -11.48
N GLN A 150 -6.71 4.00 -12.11
CA GLN A 150 -6.35 4.44 -13.47
C GLN A 150 -7.46 4.11 -14.48
N ARG A 151 -7.94 2.85 -14.48
CA ARG A 151 -8.92 2.23 -15.40
C ARG A 151 -8.53 2.21 -16.87
N ASP A 152 -8.10 3.34 -17.41
CA ASP A 152 -7.93 3.57 -18.85
C ASP A 152 -6.64 4.36 -19.12
N TRP A 153 -5.80 3.86 -20.01
CA TRP A 153 -4.54 4.49 -20.42
C TRP A 153 -4.73 5.70 -21.35
N ALA A 154 -5.95 5.93 -21.83
CA ALA A 154 -6.35 7.17 -22.49
C ALA A 154 -6.44 8.35 -21.51
N LYS A 155 -6.60 8.12 -20.20
CA LYS A 155 -6.58 9.18 -19.18
C LYS A 155 -5.15 9.64 -18.94
N LYS A 156 -4.76 10.72 -19.62
CA LYS A 156 -3.38 11.23 -19.60
C LYS A 156 -3.02 12.02 -18.35
N ASP A 157 -3.98 12.62 -17.67
CA ASP A 157 -3.73 13.45 -16.48
C ASP A 157 -2.99 12.71 -15.34
N THR A 158 -3.21 11.40 -15.21
CA THR A 158 -2.56 10.55 -14.20
C THR A 158 -1.55 9.57 -14.81
N TYR A 159 -1.42 9.53 -16.15
CA TYR A 159 -0.67 8.49 -16.86
C TYR A 159 0.80 8.43 -16.44
N ASP A 160 1.50 9.56 -16.49
CA ASP A 160 2.92 9.60 -16.17
C ASP A 160 3.18 9.29 -14.69
N ALA A 161 2.38 9.86 -13.79
CA ALA A 161 2.49 9.59 -12.35
C ALA A 161 2.25 8.11 -12.00
N VAL A 162 1.29 7.46 -12.67
CA VAL A 162 1.06 6.01 -12.52
C VAL A 162 2.24 5.21 -13.05
N LEU A 163 2.79 5.58 -14.22
CA LEU A 163 3.95 4.89 -14.77
C LEU A 163 5.20 5.05 -13.90
N ASP A 164 5.39 6.21 -13.27
CA ASP A 164 6.51 6.42 -12.34
C ASP A 164 6.40 5.48 -11.14
N ILE A 165 5.20 5.33 -10.56
CA ILE A 165 4.96 4.35 -9.48
C ILE A 165 5.24 2.92 -9.97
N VAL A 166 4.76 2.56 -11.17
CA VAL A 166 4.99 1.22 -11.75
C VAL A 166 6.48 0.93 -11.95
N LYS A 167 7.22 1.88 -12.52
CA LYS A 167 8.67 1.76 -12.76
C LYS A 167 9.46 1.66 -11.46
N GLU A 168 9.01 2.29 -10.40
CA GLU A 168 9.66 2.26 -9.09
C GLU A 168 9.30 1.02 -8.26
N HIS A 169 8.02 0.62 -8.27
CA HIS A 169 7.48 -0.33 -7.29
C HIS A 169 6.95 -1.66 -7.85
N SER A 170 6.67 -1.76 -9.15
CA SER A 170 6.06 -2.97 -9.75
C SER A 170 7.08 -4.00 -10.27
N GLY A 171 8.31 -4.00 -9.75
CA GLY A 171 9.33 -5.02 -10.05
C GLY A 171 9.46 -5.34 -11.54
N ALA A 172 9.13 -6.58 -11.93
CA ALA A 172 9.20 -7.05 -13.32
C ALA A 172 8.34 -6.22 -14.29
N TYR A 173 7.17 -5.74 -13.87
CA TYR A 173 6.35 -4.88 -14.73
C TYR A 173 7.04 -3.54 -14.96
N GLY A 174 7.60 -2.93 -13.91
CA GLY A 174 8.38 -1.69 -14.02
C GLY A 174 9.60 -1.84 -14.92
N MET A 175 10.36 -2.94 -14.78
CA MET A 175 11.49 -3.26 -15.67
C MET A 175 11.04 -3.39 -17.14
N GLY A 176 9.90 -4.02 -17.39
CA GLY A 176 9.32 -4.14 -18.73
C GLY A 176 8.95 -2.79 -19.33
N VAL A 177 8.40 -1.87 -18.53
CA VAL A 177 8.09 -0.50 -18.98
C VAL A 177 9.37 0.25 -19.34
N ASP A 178 10.38 0.25 -18.47
CA ASP A 178 11.67 0.91 -18.74
C ASP A 178 12.33 0.33 -20.00
N TYR A 179 12.30 -1.00 -20.17
CA TYR A 179 12.80 -1.67 -21.37
C TYR A 179 12.03 -1.26 -22.63
N ALA A 180 10.70 -1.25 -22.61
CA ALA A 180 9.91 -0.90 -23.78
C ALA A 180 10.13 0.57 -24.20
N TYR A 181 10.15 1.50 -23.25
CA TYR A 181 10.40 2.92 -23.54
C TYR A 181 11.77 3.12 -24.20
N THR A 182 12.81 2.52 -23.64
CA THR A 182 14.18 2.71 -24.13
C THR A 182 14.47 1.89 -25.39
N MET A 183 14.19 0.58 -25.39
CA MET A 183 14.62 -0.33 -26.44
C MET A 183 13.66 -0.39 -27.62
N VAL A 184 12.35 -0.27 -27.37
CA VAL A 184 11.31 -0.34 -28.42
C VAL A 184 10.99 1.05 -28.95
N HIS A 185 10.71 2.00 -28.07
CA HIS A 185 10.29 3.36 -28.46
C HIS A 185 11.42 4.36 -28.61
N LYS A 186 12.67 3.98 -28.30
CA LYS A 186 13.87 4.83 -28.40
C LYS A 186 13.77 6.12 -27.57
N ALA A 187 12.99 6.10 -26.50
CA ALA A 187 12.93 7.18 -25.53
C ALA A 187 14.25 7.24 -24.72
N PRO A 188 14.60 8.40 -24.13
CA PRO A 188 15.71 8.51 -23.21
C PRO A 188 15.56 7.57 -22.01
N GLU A 189 16.69 7.20 -21.41
CA GLU A 189 16.69 6.48 -20.14
C GLU A 189 16.05 7.31 -19.03
N ARG A 190 15.39 6.64 -18.07
CA ARG A 190 14.66 7.30 -16.98
C ARG A 190 15.53 8.22 -16.14
N VAL A 191 16.82 7.90 -16.02
CA VAL A 191 17.77 8.67 -15.22
C VAL A 191 18.96 9.07 -16.08
N GLN A 192 19.52 10.24 -15.78
CA GLN A 192 20.84 10.62 -16.29
C GLN A 192 21.91 9.84 -15.53
N HIS A 193 22.93 9.36 -16.24
CA HIS A 193 24.05 8.61 -15.65
C HIS A 193 25.37 8.96 -16.38
N GLY A 194 26.47 8.40 -15.89
CA GLY A 194 27.80 8.67 -16.42
C GLY A 194 28.01 8.20 -17.86
N GLU A 195 29.12 8.61 -18.47
CA GLU A 195 29.48 8.20 -19.82
C GLU A 195 29.62 6.66 -19.93
N ARG A 196 29.06 6.07 -21.00
CA ARG A 196 29.28 4.66 -21.33
C ARG A 196 30.58 4.48 -22.09
N ILE A 197 31.55 3.83 -21.46
CA ILE A 197 32.76 3.37 -22.15
C ILE A 197 32.41 2.13 -22.97
N GLY A 198 32.75 2.14 -24.26
CA GLY A 198 32.49 1.04 -25.19
C GLY A 198 33.29 -0.25 -24.86
N PRO A 199 32.93 -1.38 -25.49
CA PRO A 199 33.62 -2.65 -25.25
C PRO A 199 35.11 -2.57 -25.66
N ASN A 200 36.01 -3.03 -24.78
CA ASN A 200 37.44 -3.20 -25.06
C ASN A 200 37.87 -4.63 -24.64
N PRO A 201 37.65 -5.64 -25.50
CA PRO A 201 37.95 -7.03 -25.16
C PRO A 201 39.43 -7.24 -24.83
N ALA A 202 39.71 -8.06 -23.82
CA ALA A 202 41.08 -8.44 -23.47
C ALA A 202 41.77 -9.16 -24.66
N LYS A 203 43.06 -8.87 -24.84
CA LYS A 203 43.91 -9.51 -25.86
C LYS A 203 44.55 -10.77 -25.32
#